data_AF-A0A958LC61-F1
#
_entry.id   AF-A0A958LC61-F1
#
_cell.length_a   1.000
_cell.length_b   1.000
_cell.length_c   1.000
_cell.angle_alpha   90.00
_cell.angle_beta   90.00
_cell.angle_gamma   90.00
#
_symmetry.space_group_name_H-M   'P 1'
#
loop_
_entity.id
_entity.type
_entity.pdbx_description
1 polymer ?
#
loop_
_entity_poly.entity_id
_entity_poly.type
_entity_poly.pdbx_seq_one_letter_code
_entity_poly.pdbx_strand_id
1 'polypeptide(L)'
;WRLYPRFLVSVDGRYEEVYPERAVYRAADALTPDAEAFTLALTELKPDYILLRADRAGYHQRARFGDSWRTVYDDTAFAILAHKSAETFNAPAFSPRGAIWKPSF
;
A
#
# COMPACT_ATOMS: atom_id res chain seq x y z
N TRP A 1 -2.80 21.97 10.40
CA TRP A 1 -2.96 21.01 9.30
C TRP A 1 -2.93 19.61 9.89
N ARG A 2 -4.09 18.99 10.15
CA ARG A 2 -4.17 17.61 10.67
C ARG A 2 -4.31 16.67 9.47
N LEU A 3 -3.18 16.18 8.98
CA LEU A 3 -3.14 15.03 8.07
C LEU A 3 -3.52 13.80 8.89
N TYR A 4 -4.79 13.41 8.90
CA TYR A 4 -5.12 12.03 9.19
C TYR A 4 -4.83 11.23 7.93
N PRO A 5 -4.02 10.19 8.08
CA PRO A 5 -4.61 8.87 7.94
C PRO A 5 -4.48 8.12 9.26
N ARG A 6 -5.48 7.29 9.60
CA ARG A 6 -5.33 6.23 10.61
C ARG A 6 -4.45 5.07 10.08
N PHE A 7 -3.48 5.38 9.22
CA PHE A 7 -2.60 4.43 8.55
C PHE A 7 -1.16 4.85 8.81
N LEU A 8 -0.34 3.87 9.20
CA LEU A 8 1.10 4.02 9.23
C LEU A 8 1.63 3.78 7.82
N VAL A 9 2.42 4.72 7.31
CA VAL A 9 3.03 4.64 5.98
C VAL A 9 4.51 4.30 6.17
N SER A 10 4.99 3.30 5.43
CA SER A 10 6.37 2.81 5.53
C SER A 10 7.39 3.85 5.07
N VAL A 11 7.15 4.54 3.95
CA VAL A 11 7.96 5.67 3.47
C VAL A 11 7.05 6.74 2.88
N ASP A 12 7.22 7.98 3.32
CA ASP A 12 6.55 9.15 2.76
C ASP A 12 7.57 9.99 1.99
N GLY A 13 7.37 10.14 0.67
CA GLY A 13 8.30 10.86 -0.20
C GLY A 13 8.50 12.34 0.15
N ARG A 14 7.65 12.93 1.00
CA ARG A 14 7.87 14.28 1.55
C ARG A 14 9.04 14.35 2.54
N TYR A 15 9.48 13.20 3.03
CA TYR A 15 10.47 13.06 4.09
C TYR A 15 11.59 12.09 3.67
N GLU A 16 11.78 11.87 2.37
CA GLU A 16 12.78 10.94 1.85
C GLU A 16 14.19 11.22 2.40
N GLU A 17 14.56 12.50 2.52
CA GLU A 17 15.87 12.94 3.03
C GLU A 17 16.12 12.66 4.52
N VAL A 18 15.06 12.39 5.30
CA VAL A 18 15.18 12.11 6.75
C VAL A 18 15.08 10.62 7.08
N TYR A 19 14.71 9.78 6.11
CA TYR A 19 14.72 8.34 6.31
C TYR A 19 16.13 7.79 6.09
N PRO A 20 16.59 6.85 6.93
CA PRO A 20 17.78 6.08 6.63
C PRO A 20 17.62 5.42 5.26
N GLU A 21 18.62 5.51 4.38
CA GLU A 21 18.56 4.94 3.02
C GLU A 21 18.09 3.47 3.01
N ARG A 22 18.53 2.68 3.99
CA ARG A 22 18.10 1.28 4.19
C ARG A 22 16.58 1.11 4.27
N ALA A 23 15.85 2.07 4.84
CA ALA A 23 14.40 2.00 4.98
C ALA A 23 13.71 2.24 3.62
N VAL A 24 14.26 3.17 2.83
CA VAL A 24 13.80 3.45 1.47
C VAL A 24 14.02 2.25 0.56
N TYR A 25 15.22 1.66 0.58
CA TYR A 25 15.52 0.45 -0.19
C TYR A 25 14.62 -0.73 0.22
N ARG A 26 14.41 -0.94 1.52
CA ARG A 26 13.48 -1.98 2.00
C ARG A 26 12.05 -1.79 1.50
N ALA A 27 11.54 -0.57 1.51
CA ALA A 27 10.21 -0.29 0.98
C ALA A 27 10.16 -0.53 -0.55
N ALA A 28 11.20 -0.16 -1.28
CA ALA A 28 11.30 -0.40 -2.72
C ALA A 28 11.36 -1.91 -3.05
N ASP A 29 12.15 -2.67 -2.29
CA ASP A 29 12.25 -4.13 -2.42
C ASP A 29 10.88 -4.78 -2.20
N ALA A 30 10.13 -4.38 -1.16
CA ALA A 30 8.80 -4.90 -0.88
C ALA A 30 7.75 -4.58 -1.96
N LEU A 31 8.01 -3.60 -2.84
CA LEU A 31 7.14 -3.25 -3.97
C LEU A 31 7.54 -3.95 -5.28
N THR A 32 8.65 -4.70 -5.27
CA THR A 32 9.25 -5.31 -6.46
C THR A 32 9.35 -6.82 -6.27
N PRO A 33 8.35 -7.62 -6.72
CA PRO A 33 8.33 -9.07 -6.50
C PRO A 33 9.55 -9.85 -7.02
N ASP A 34 10.25 -9.30 -8.01
CA ASP A 34 11.46 -9.88 -8.59
C ASP A 34 12.76 -9.50 -7.85
N ALA A 35 12.68 -8.62 -6.85
CA ALA A 35 13.86 -8.26 -6.06
C ALA A 35 14.29 -9.44 -5.18
N GLU A 36 15.61 -9.67 -5.10
CA GLU A 36 16.19 -10.74 -4.26
C GLU A 36 15.73 -10.63 -2.80
N ALA A 37 15.61 -9.40 -2.30
CA ALA A 37 15.19 -9.11 -0.94
C ALA A 37 13.67 -8.99 -0.73
N PHE A 38 12.84 -9.25 -1.75
CA PHE A 38 11.38 -9.03 -1.70
C PHE A 38 10.70 -9.68 -0.49
N THR A 39 10.87 -11.01 -0.34
CA THR A 39 10.25 -11.78 0.74
C THR A 39 10.72 -11.33 2.12
N LEU A 40 12.01 -11.01 2.24
CA LEU A 40 12.60 -10.51 3.48
C LEU A 40 12.04 -9.12 3.83
N ALA A 41 11.94 -8.24 2.85
CA ALA A 41 11.40 -6.90 3.02
C ALA A 41 9.92 -6.93 3.45
N LEU A 42 9.08 -7.77 2.85
CA LEU A 42 7.70 -7.96 3.29
C LEU A 42 7.60 -8.49 4.73
N THR A 43 8.48 -9.43 5.08
CA THR A 43 8.51 -10.05 6.42
C THR A 43 8.93 -9.07 7.51
N GLU A 44 9.86 -8.18 7.21
CA GLU A 44 10.35 -7.16 8.15
C GLU A 44 9.37 -6.00 8.29
N LEU A 45 8.86 -5.48 7.17
CA LEU A 45 7.94 -4.36 7.18
C LEU A 45 6.55 -4.74 7.71
N LYS A 46 6.16 -6.01 7.57
CA LYS A 46 4.84 -6.55 7.96
C LYS A 46 3.68 -5.63 7.55
N PRO A 47 3.57 -5.23 6.27
CA PRO A 47 2.50 -4.35 5.86
C PRO A 47 1.15 -5.07 5.95
N ASP A 48 0.12 -4.36 6.40
CA ASP A 48 -1.27 -4.80 6.26
C ASP A 48 -1.82 -4.52 4.86
N TYR A 49 -1.35 -3.42 4.26
CA TYR A 49 -1.79 -2.94 2.95
C TYR A 49 -0.57 -2.53 2.10
N ILE A 50 -0.67 -2.75 0.80
CA ILE A 50 0.31 -2.33 -0.20
C ILE A 50 -0.39 -1.55 -1.29
N LEU A 51 0.06 -0.32 -1.53
CA LEU A 51 -0.39 0.50 -2.65
C LEU A 51 0.55 0.30 -3.84
N LEU A 52 -0.01 -0.11 -4.97
CA LEU A 52 0.70 -0.34 -6.22
C LEU A 52 0.24 0.67 -7.26
N ARG A 53 1.19 1.24 -8.01
CA ARG A 53 0.89 2.11 -9.15
C ARG A 53 0.85 1.31 -10.44
N ALA A 54 -0.13 1.57 -11.29
CA ALA A 54 -0.33 0.87 -12.56
C ALA A 54 0.85 1.03 -13.54
N ASP A 55 1.67 2.07 -13.39
CA ASP A 55 2.87 2.30 -14.20
C ASP A 55 4.13 1.61 -13.65
N ARG A 56 4.01 0.75 -12.63
CA ARG A 56 5.12 0.04 -12.00
C ARG A 56 4.97 -1.48 -12.08
N ALA A 57 6.10 -2.17 -12.12
CA ALA A 57 6.17 -3.62 -12.25
C ALA A 57 5.34 -4.36 -11.18
N GLY A 58 5.38 -3.89 -9.93
CA GLY A 58 4.61 -4.50 -8.83
C GLY A 58 3.12 -4.62 -9.10
N TYR A 59 2.49 -3.65 -9.79
CA TYR A 59 1.08 -3.73 -10.17
C TYR A 59 0.80 -4.85 -11.18
N HIS A 60 1.60 -4.95 -12.23
CA HIS A 60 1.44 -6.00 -13.25
C HIS A 60 1.80 -7.39 -12.71
N GLN A 61 2.68 -7.44 -11.71
CA GLN A 61 3.13 -8.66 -11.05
C GLN A 61 2.40 -8.94 -9.73
N ARG A 62 1.26 -8.30 -9.46
CA ARG A 62 0.58 -8.41 -8.15
C ARG A 62 0.22 -9.85 -7.73
N ALA A 63 0.06 -10.77 -8.68
CA ALA A 63 -0.11 -12.19 -8.40
C ALA A 63 1.11 -12.85 -7.71
N ARG A 64 2.32 -12.29 -7.86
CA ARG A 64 3.57 -12.78 -7.26
C ARG A 64 3.70 -12.46 -5.78
N PHE A 65 2.86 -11.59 -5.22
CA PHE A 65 2.81 -11.37 -3.76
C PHE A 65 2.32 -12.61 -3.00
N GLY A 66 1.69 -13.56 -3.70
CA GLY A 66 1.26 -14.85 -3.17
C GLY A 66 -0.13 -14.82 -2.55
N ASP A 67 -0.64 -16.01 -2.21
CA ASP A 67 -2.03 -16.22 -1.81
C ASP A 67 -2.43 -15.50 -0.52
N SER A 68 -1.48 -15.07 0.29
CA SER A 68 -1.74 -14.29 1.51
C SER A 68 -2.17 -12.85 1.23
N TRP A 69 -2.12 -12.42 -0.02
CA TRP A 69 -2.48 -11.08 -0.46
C TRP A 69 -3.69 -11.14 -1.40
N ARG A 70 -4.65 -10.24 -1.19
CA ARG A 70 -5.81 -10.08 -2.07
C ARG A 70 -5.92 -8.65 -2.56
N THR A 71 -6.33 -8.46 -3.81
CA THR A 71 -6.63 -7.13 -4.34
C THR A 71 -7.98 -6.68 -3.77
N VAL A 72 -7.99 -5.59 -3.00
CA VAL A 72 -9.21 -5.01 -2.41
C VAL A 72 -9.68 -3.75 -3.14
N TYR A 73 -8.82 -3.18 -3.97
CA TYR A 73 -9.12 -2.06 -4.85
C TYR A 73 -8.25 -2.18 -6.10
N ASP A 74 -8.82 -1.90 -7.26
CA ASP A 74 -8.11 -1.87 -8.54
C ASP A 74 -8.82 -0.86 -9.45
N ASP A 75 -8.09 0.13 -9.93
CA ASP A 75 -8.51 1.03 -11.00
C ASP A 75 -7.42 1.13 -12.08
N THR A 76 -7.63 1.96 -13.09
CA THR A 76 -6.66 2.10 -14.20
C THR A 76 -5.32 2.72 -13.79
N ALA A 77 -5.20 3.25 -12.56
CA ALA A 77 -4.02 3.98 -12.08
C ALA A 77 -3.36 3.32 -10.86
N PHE A 78 -4.10 2.60 -10.03
CA PHE A 78 -3.64 2.05 -8.76
C PHE A 78 -4.34 0.73 -8.40
N ALA A 79 -3.65 -0.10 -7.62
CA ALA A 79 -4.26 -1.22 -6.91
C ALA A 79 -3.85 -1.18 -5.43
N ILE A 80 -4.75 -1.66 -4.56
CA ILE A 80 -4.45 -1.89 -3.15
C ILE A 80 -4.52 -3.39 -2.89
N LEU A 81 -3.42 -3.95 -2.41
CA LEU A 81 -3.38 -5.31 -1.88
C LEU A 81 -3.58 -5.23 -0.36
N ALA A 82 -4.42 -6.10 0.18
CA ALA A 82 -4.56 -6.32 1.61
C ALA A 82 -4.02 -7.70 1.98
N HIS A 83 -3.25 -7.76 3.05
CA HIS A 83 -2.83 -9.02 3.63
C HIS A 83 -4.03 -9.70 4.30
N LYS A 84 -4.09 -11.04 4.30
CA LYS A 84 -5.18 -11.80 4.93
C LYS A 84 -5.35 -11.50 6.42
N SER A 85 -4.28 -11.12 7.12
CA SER A 85 -4.33 -10.74 8.53
C SER A 85 -4.82 -9.32 8.77
N ALA A 86 -4.90 -8.48 7.73
CA ALA A 86 -5.45 -7.14 7.87
C ALA A 86 -6.94 -7.29 8.21
N GLU A 87 -7.31 -6.96 9.45
CA GLU A 87 -8.70 -6.92 9.86
C GLU A 87 -9.48 -6.13 8.82
N THR A 88 -10.58 -6.72 8.33
CA THR A 88 -11.33 -6.12 7.23
C THR A 88 -11.83 -4.79 7.76
N PHE A 89 -11.20 -3.70 7.32
CA PHE A 89 -11.66 -2.37 7.65
C PHE A 89 -13.07 -2.33 7.06
N ASN A 90 -14.10 -2.40 7.93
CA ASN A 90 -15.48 -2.15 7.56
C ASN A 90 -15.59 -0.65 7.26
N ALA A 91 -14.92 -0.22 6.19
CA ALA A 91 -15.15 1.07 5.59
C ALA A 91 -16.61 1.02 5.11
N PRO A 92 -17.48 1.93 5.56
CA PRO A 92 -18.83 2.00 5.03
C PRO A 92 -18.73 2.10 3.50
N ALA A 93 -19.56 1.32 2.79
CA ALA A 93 -19.52 1.21 1.34
C ALA A 93 -19.47 2.61 0.71
N PHE A 94 -18.32 2.98 0.15
CA PHE A 94 -18.15 4.25 -0.53
C PHE A 94 -18.90 4.16 -1.85
N SER A 95 -20.03 4.85 -1.96
CA SER A 95 -20.75 5.00 -3.22
C SER A 95 -20.06 6.09 -4.04
N PRO A 96 -19.46 5.77 -5.21
CA PRO A 96 -18.74 6.74 -6.01
C PRO A 96 -19.66 7.74 -6.74
N ARG A 97 -20.99 7.57 -6.64
CA ARG A 97 -21.95 8.49 -7.27
C ARG A 97 -22.28 9.65 -6.34
N GLY A 98 -21.58 10.77 -6.55
CA GLY A 98 -22.03 12.09 -6.08
C GLY A 98 -21.59 12.52 -4.67
N ALA A 99 -20.78 11.73 -3.96
CA ALA A 99 -20.28 12.11 -2.65
C ALA A 99 -18.96 12.88 -2.77
N ILE A 100 -19.03 14.20 -3.01
CA ILE A 100 -17.99 15.09 -2.48
C ILE A 100 -18.11 14.96 -0.97
N TRP A 101 -17.09 14.38 -0.34
CA TRP A 101 -17.02 14.30 1.12
C TRP A 101 -17.21 15.70 1.71
N LYS A 102 -18.24 15.87 2.55
CA LYS A 102 -18.49 17.10 3.31
C LYS A 102 -18.40 16.77 4.79
N PRO A 103 -17.52 17.44 5.58
CA PRO A 103 -17.50 17.25 7.01
C PRO A 103 -18.78 17.81 7.63
N SER A 104 -19.44 17.01 8.46
CA SER A 104 -20.47 17.46 9.39
C SER A 104 -19.78 17.94 10.67
N PHE A 105 -19.92 19.24 10.96
CA PHE A 105 -19.59 19.85 12.25
C PHE A 105 -20.82 19.80 13.15
#